data_AF-A0A432J1T2-F1
#
_entry.id   AF-A0A432J1T2-F1
#
_cell.length_a   1.000
_cell.length_b   1.000
_cell.length_c   1.000
_cell.angle_alpha   90.00
_cell.angle_beta   90.00
_cell.angle_gamma   90.00
#
_symmetry.space_group_name_H-M   'P 1'
#
loop_
_entity.id
_entity.type
_entity.pdbx_description
1 polymer ?
#
loop_
_entity_poly.entity_id
_entity_poly.type
_entity_poly.pdbx_seq_one_letter_code
_entity_poly.pdbx_strand_id
1 'polypeptide(L)'
;MTTFTLSIPRLSSEQKLQLEETLLKVPLVDALDLDDGTASFEITAPTDALRDMVSALYGWGSEHSPVLRFIQAVCGENALVLGEKSPNQIIHFLSLCDQ
;
A
#
# COMPACT_ATOMS: atom_id res chain seq x y z
N MET A 1 -3.84 11.00 11.63
CA MET A 1 -2.74 10.41 10.83
C MET A 1 -3.25 9.04 10.50
N THR A 2 -3.42 8.76 9.22
CA THR A 2 -4.19 7.61 8.80
C THR A 2 -3.33 6.36 8.81
N THR A 3 -3.76 5.33 9.54
CA THR A 3 -3.07 4.03 9.61
C THR A 3 -3.88 2.96 8.89
N PHE A 4 -3.23 2.19 8.03
CA PHE A 4 -3.84 1.09 7.29
C PHE A 4 -2.79 0.04 6.97
N THR A 5 -3.23 -1.16 6.60
CA THR A 5 -2.32 -2.25 6.21
C THR A 5 -2.35 -2.45 4.70
N LEU A 6 -1.21 -2.65 4.06
CA LEU A 6 -1.11 -3.17 2.70
C LEU A 6 -0.75 -4.65 2.74
N SER A 7 -1.66 -5.52 2.32
CA SER A 7 -1.44 -6.96 2.24
C SER A 7 -1.27 -7.41 0.80
N ILE A 8 -0.21 -8.17 0.54
CA ILE A 8 0.21 -8.52 -0.82
C ILE A 8 0.65 -9.99 -0.87
N PRO A 9 -0.22 -10.88 -1.35
CA PRO A 9 0.12 -12.28 -1.47
C PRO A 9 1.08 -12.48 -2.64
N ARG A 10 1.93 -13.51 -2.53
CA ARG A 10 2.79 -14.03 -3.61
C ARG A 10 3.92 -13.10 -4.06
N LEU A 11 4.41 -12.21 -3.19
CA LEU A 11 5.67 -11.51 -3.43
C LEU A 11 6.87 -12.42 -3.12
N SER A 12 7.89 -12.37 -3.98
CA SER A 12 9.22 -12.88 -3.63
C SER A 12 9.87 -11.99 -2.57
N SER A 13 10.86 -12.51 -1.83
CA SER A 13 11.60 -11.70 -0.84
C SER A 13 12.24 -10.44 -1.45
N GLU A 14 12.72 -10.53 -2.70
CA GLU A 14 13.28 -9.38 -3.43
C GLU A 14 12.20 -8.33 -3.72
N GLN A 15 11.02 -8.76 -4.16
CA GLN A 15 9.90 -7.85 -4.40
C GLN A 15 9.39 -7.20 -3.11
N LYS A 16 9.38 -7.94 -1.99
CA LYS A 16 9.04 -7.38 -0.67
C LYS A 16 9.98 -6.22 -0.31
N LEU A 17 11.30 -6.45 -0.41
CA LEU A 17 12.33 -5.43 -0.15
C LEU A 17 12.19 -4.21 -1.07
N GLN A 18 12.05 -4.42 -2.38
CA GLN A 18 11.90 -3.33 -3.35
C GLN A 18 10.65 -2.48 -3.08
N LEU A 19 9.56 -3.13 -2.66
CA LEU A 19 8.34 -2.44 -2.33
C LEU A 19 8.47 -1.65 -1.03
N GLU A 20 9.08 -2.22 0.00
CA GLU A 20 9.37 -1.54 1.27
C GLU A 20 10.23 -0.28 1.01
N GLU A 21 11.30 -0.41 0.23
CA GLU A 21 12.14 0.72 -0.19
C GLU A 21 11.35 1.76 -0.98
N THR A 22 10.36 1.35 -1.77
CA THR A 22 9.49 2.26 -2.53
C THR A 22 8.57 3.04 -1.60
N LEU A 23 7.99 2.38 -0.60
CA LEU A 23 7.10 3.00 0.36
C LEU A 23 7.85 3.99 1.28
N LEU A 24 9.02 3.60 1.76
CA LEU A 24 9.86 4.45 2.63
C LEU A 24 10.45 5.68 1.93
N LYS A 25 10.47 5.71 0.58
CA LYS A 25 10.86 6.92 -0.18
C LYS A 25 9.81 8.02 -0.15
N VAL A 26 8.57 7.69 0.21
CA VAL A 26 7.48 8.67 0.30
C VAL A 26 7.65 9.44 1.61
N PRO A 27 7.80 10.78 1.58
CA PRO A 27 7.94 11.56 2.80
C PRO A 27 6.73 11.35 3.73
N LEU A 28 7.00 11.25 5.03
CA LEU A 28 5.97 11.14 6.08
C LEU A 28 5.19 9.81 6.06
N VAL A 29 5.67 8.80 5.33
CA VAL A 29 5.18 7.43 5.36
C VAL A 29 6.09 6.61 6.26
N ASP A 30 5.53 6.11 7.36
CA ASP A 30 6.18 5.11 8.21
C ASP A 30 5.59 3.74 7.86
N ALA A 31 6.43 2.81 7.40
CA ALA A 31 6.04 1.45 7.02
C ALA A 31 6.69 0.40 7.95
N LEU A 32 5.90 -0.55 8.44
CA LEU A 32 6.35 -1.68 9.26
C LEU A 32 5.96 -3.01 8.59
N ASP A 33 6.92 -3.89 8.29
CA ASP A 33 6.65 -5.23 7.76
C ASP A 33 6.17 -6.19 8.87
N LEU A 34 5.05 -6.85 8.62
CA LEU A 34 4.40 -7.83 9.46
C LEU A 34 4.44 -9.17 8.71
N ASP A 35 5.29 -10.11 9.16
CA ASP A 35 5.45 -11.39 8.46
C ASP A 35 4.42 -12.42 8.95
N ASP A 36 3.38 -12.62 8.14
CA ASP A 36 2.30 -13.60 8.37
C ASP A 36 2.18 -14.63 7.22
N GLY A 37 3.23 -14.76 6.40
CA GLY A 37 3.23 -15.53 5.16
C GLY A 37 2.69 -14.76 3.94
N THR A 38 2.17 -13.56 4.16
CA THR A 38 1.88 -12.52 3.15
C THR A 38 2.91 -11.39 3.34
N ALA A 39 3.15 -10.54 2.35
CA ALA A 39 3.84 -9.28 2.61
C ALA A 39 2.79 -8.29 3.15
N SER A 40 2.89 -7.93 4.43
CA SER A 40 1.91 -7.07 5.08
C SER A 40 2.62 -5.85 5.65
N PHE A 41 2.32 -4.66 5.15
CA PHE A 41 2.92 -3.41 5.62
C PHE A 41 1.90 -2.60 6.39
N GLU A 42 2.16 -2.30 7.67
CA GLU A 42 1.40 -1.26 8.37
C GLU A 42 1.97 0.10 7.96
N ILE A 43 1.11 0.96 7.41
CA ILE A 43 1.47 2.27 6.89
C ILE A 43 0.75 3.35 7.67
N THR A 44 1.51 4.28 8.23
CA THR A 44 0.99 5.52 8.83
C THR A 44 1.41 6.71 8.00
N ALA A 45 0.44 7.47 7.49
CA ALA A 45 0.71 8.62 6.62
C ALA A 45 -0.33 9.74 6.80
N PRO A 46 0.04 11.02 6.62
CA PRO A 46 -0.92 12.10 6.47
C PRO A 46 -1.66 12.00 5.14
N THR A 47 -2.89 12.52 5.07
CA THR A 47 -3.74 12.49 3.87
C THR A 47 -3.04 13.01 2.62
N ASP A 48 -2.20 14.04 2.76
CA ASP A 48 -1.48 14.64 1.65
C ASP A 48 -0.41 13.69 1.06
N ALA A 49 0.24 12.88 1.91
CA ALA A 49 1.24 11.88 1.49
C ALA A 49 0.60 10.62 0.87
N LEU A 50 -0.69 10.34 1.13
CA LEU A 50 -1.40 9.20 0.55
C LEU A 50 -1.38 9.23 -0.98
N ARG A 51 -1.46 10.42 -1.58
CA ARG A 51 -1.45 10.55 -3.05
C ARG A 51 -0.11 10.14 -3.64
N ASP A 52 0.98 10.56 -3.02
CA ASP A 52 2.33 10.24 -3.47
C ASP A 52 2.62 8.75 -3.26
N MET A 53 2.17 8.18 -2.14
CA MET A 53 2.26 6.76 -1.87
C MET A 53 1.49 5.92 -2.90
N VAL A 54 0.22 6.24 -3.16
CA VAL A 54 -0.58 5.52 -4.16
C VAL A 54 0.06 5.63 -5.54
N SER A 55 0.62 6.79 -5.89
CA SER A 55 1.34 6.97 -7.16
C SER A 55 2.60 6.11 -7.24
N ALA A 56 3.39 6.05 -6.16
CA ALA A 56 4.58 5.21 -6.07
C ALA A 56 4.23 3.72 -6.19
N LEU A 57 3.15 3.27 -5.53
CA LEU A 57 2.64 1.90 -5.62
C LEU A 57 2.23 1.52 -7.05
N TYR A 58 1.51 2.41 -7.74
CA TYR A 58 1.12 2.18 -9.13
C TYR A 58 2.32 2.17 -10.08
N GLY A 59 3.29 3.05 -9.86
CA GLY A 59 4.55 3.05 -10.60
C GLY A 59 5.28 1.73 -10.45
N TRP A 60 5.59 1.34 -9.20
CA TRP A 60 6.26 0.08 -8.89
C TRP A 60 5.50 -1.14 -9.42
N GLY A 61 4.18 -1.16 -9.22
CA GLY A 61 3.35 -2.27 -9.66
C GLY A 61 3.15 -2.36 -11.18
N SER A 62 3.38 -1.28 -11.93
CA SER A 62 3.43 -1.30 -13.39
C SER A 62 4.72 -1.92 -13.92
N GLU A 63 5.84 -1.73 -13.22
CA GLU A 63 7.14 -2.34 -13.52
C GLU A 63 7.13 -3.86 -13.21
N HIS A 64 6.36 -4.26 -12.21
CA HIS A 64 6.25 -5.65 -11.74
C HIS A 64 4.92 -6.30 -12.15
N SER A 65 4.35 -5.93 -13.30
CA SER A 65 3.05 -6.43 -13.78
C SER A 65 2.93 -7.96 -13.72
N PRO A 66 1.82 -8.54 -13.19
CA PRO A 66 0.55 -7.91 -12.82
C PRO A 66 0.34 -7.77 -11.30
N VAL A 67 1.37 -7.41 -10.53
CA VAL A 67 1.32 -7.43 -9.05
C VAL A 67 0.25 -6.51 -8.45
N LEU A 68 -0.11 -5.38 -9.09
CA LEU A 68 -1.13 -4.44 -8.58
C LEU A 68 -2.49 -5.07 -8.27
N ARG A 69 -2.86 -6.14 -8.99
CA ARG A 69 -4.13 -6.83 -8.76
C ARG A 69 -4.15 -7.68 -7.49
N PHE A 70 -2.99 -7.90 -6.89
CA PHE A 70 -2.85 -8.64 -5.65
C PHE A 70 -2.66 -7.73 -4.44
N ILE A 71 -2.28 -6.46 -4.64
CA ILE A 71 -2.14 -5.51 -3.53
C ILE A 71 -3.52 -5.13 -3.00
N GLN A 72 -3.73 -5.38 -1.72
CA GLN A 72 -4.93 -5.01 -0.98
C GLN A 72 -4.58 -3.99 0.09
N ALA A 73 -5.32 -2.89 0.14
CA ALA A 73 -5.34 -2.01 1.29
C ALA A 73 -6.44 -2.44 2.25
N VAL A 74 -6.11 -2.57 3.54
CA VAL A 74 -6.99 -3.02 4.61
C VAL A 74 -7.08 -1.94 5.69
N CYS A 75 -8.30 -1.68 6.13
CA CYS A 75 -8.68 -0.58 6.99
C CYS A 75 -9.78 -1.06 7.95
N GLY A 76 -9.40 -1.49 9.15
CA GLY A 76 -10.30 -2.20 10.06
C GLY A 76 -10.84 -3.48 9.41
N GLU A 77 -12.16 -3.59 9.27
CA GLU A 77 -12.82 -4.73 8.60
C GLU A 77 -12.95 -4.55 7.08
N ASN A 78 -12.61 -3.37 6.55
CA ASN A 78 -12.74 -3.08 5.14
C ASN A 78 -11.46 -3.39 4.37
N ALA A 79 -11.59 -3.96 3.17
CA ALA A 79 -10.47 -4.22 2.28
C ALA A 79 -10.78 -3.75 0.86
N LEU A 80 -9.75 -3.29 0.14
CA LEU A 80 -9.86 -2.79 -1.22
C LEU A 80 -8.65 -3.22 -2.04
N VAL A 81 -8.90 -3.89 -3.18
CA VAL A 81 -7.87 -4.27 -4.14
C VAL A 81 -7.48 -3.04 -4.97
N LEU A 82 -6.20 -2.70 -5.00
CA LEU A 82 -5.71 -1.51 -5.69
C LEU A 82 -5.93 -1.61 -7.20
N GLY A 83 -5.51 -2.72 -7.82
CA GLY A 83 -5.61 -2.92 -9.28
C GLY A 83 -7.03 -2.89 -9.87
N GLU A 84 -8.09 -2.83 -9.05
CA GLU A 84 -9.48 -2.73 -9.48
C GLU A 84 -10.08 -1.33 -9.37
N LYS A 85 -9.33 -0.38 -8.80
CA LYS A 85 -9.81 0.97 -8.47
C LYS A 85 -8.96 2.03 -9.13
N SER A 86 -9.53 3.23 -9.26
CA SER A 86 -8.75 4.42 -9.63
C SER A 86 -7.93 4.93 -8.43
N PRO A 87 -6.79 5.60 -8.64
CA PRO A 87 -6.00 6.19 -7.57
C PRO A 87 -6.82 7.07 -6.61
N ASN A 88 -7.77 7.87 -7.14
CA ASN A 88 -8.63 8.73 -6.32
C ASN A 88 -9.59 7.93 -5.42
N GLN A 89 -10.11 6.79 -5.89
CA GLN A 89 -10.96 5.92 -5.07
C GLN A 89 -10.16 5.25 -3.95
N ILE A 90 -8.90 4.90 -4.21
CA ILE A 90 -8.00 4.34 -3.20
C ILE A 90 -7.68 5.40 -2.16
N ILE A 91 -7.27 6.60 -2.56
CA ILE A 91 -6.99 7.71 -1.64
C ILE A 91 -8.21 8.01 -0.78
N HIS A 92 -9.40 8.05 -1.38
CA HIS A 92 -10.64 8.24 -0.63
C HIS A 92 -10.87 7.13 0.39
N PHE A 93 -10.75 5.85 -0.01
CA PHE A 93 -10.86 4.71 0.90
C PHE A 93 -9.86 4.80 2.06
N LEU A 94 -8.59 5.03 1.74
CA LEU A 94 -7.52 5.13 2.73
C LEU A 94 -7.77 6.28 3.71
N SER A 95 -8.24 7.44 3.24
CA SER A 95 -8.54 8.58 4.12
C SER A 95 -9.63 8.31 5.17
N LEU A 96 -10.41 7.23 5.01
CA LEU A 96 -11.43 6.82 5.99
C LEU A 96 -10.83 6.08 7.20
N CYS A 97 -9.57 5.65 7.16
CA CYS A 97 -8.94 4.89 8.26
C CYS A 97 -8.54 5.74 9.47
N ASP A 98 -8.76 7.06 9.41
CA ASP A 98 -8.46 8.02 10.48
C ASP A 98 -9.71 8.30 11.36
N GLN A 99 -10.75 7.47 11.28
CA GLN A 99 -12.01 7.60 12.05
C GLN A 99 -12.02 6.77 13.33
#